data_AF-A0A954M664-F1
#
_entry.id   AF-A0A954M664-F1
#
_cell.length_a   1.000
_cell.length_b   1.000
_cell.length_c   1.000
_cell.angle_alpha   90.00
_cell.angle_beta   90.00
_cell.angle_gamma   90.00
#
_symmetry.space_group_name_H-M   'P 1'
#
loop_
_entity.id
_entity.type
_entity.pdbx_description
1 polymer ?
#
loop_
_entity_poly.entity_id
_entity_poly.type
_entity_poly.pdbx_seq_one_letter_code
_entity_poly.pdbx_strand_id
1 'polypeptide(L)'
;MTECSTLRLEFEGHGRREVMAGFDGGRITSDAGALLLREVECRFGVVREFALAFTDYRDPDRIEFSVEELLRQRVMGLALGYEDLNDHDQLRNDPLLALACGRDDITGQQRRQPDDRGQPLAGKSTLNRLELTPVGANDQSRYKKIVASIDQLQRSLVDLFVRMQSQQQMSAQQQMSAQQQMPAQQPAAPEELVLDLDATDDPVHGDQLGKFFHGYYKSYCFLPLYIFCGHWPLLAQLRPADIDGAAGTVEQLQRIVSQLRETWPEVRIIIRG
;
A
#
# COMPACT_ATOMS: atom_id res chain seq x y z
N MET A 1 27.51 35.58 10.00
CA MET A 1 26.24 35.96 9.36
C MET A 1 25.96 34.86 8.34
N THR A 2 25.13 33.88 8.70
CA THR A 2 24.86 32.71 7.85
C THR A 2 23.86 33.17 6.79
N GLU A 3 24.25 33.15 5.53
CA GLU A 3 23.34 33.41 4.41
C GLU A 3 22.26 32.32 4.40
N CYS A 4 21.08 32.68 4.89
CA CYS A 4 19.89 31.85 4.76
C CYS A 4 19.42 31.97 3.31
N SER A 5 19.88 31.06 2.44
CA SER A 5 19.25 30.89 1.14
C SER A 5 17.80 30.49 1.39
N THR A 6 16.86 31.34 1.00
CA THR A 6 15.43 31.04 1.07
C THR A 6 15.09 30.04 -0.04
N LEU A 7 15.63 28.84 0.08
CA LEU A 7 15.46 27.76 -0.89
C LEU A 7 14.01 27.30 -0.79
N ARG A 8 13.19 27.70 -1.76
CA ARG A 8 11.83 27.18 -1.93
C ARG A 8 11.91 25.94 -2.81
N LEU A 9 11.29 24.85 -2.37
CA LEU A 9 11.16 23.63 -3.17
C LEU A 9 9.71 23.51 -3.62
N GLU A 10 9.49 23.46 -4.93
CA GLU A 10 8.18 23.25 -5.55
C GLU A 10 7.90 21.76 -5.71
N PHE A 11 6.69 21.33 -5.39
CA PHE A 11 6.19 19.96 -5.57
C PHE A 11 5.02 19.94 -6.56
N GLU A 12 4.63 18.75 -7.02
CA GLU A 12 3.43 18.61 -7.85
C GLU A 12 2.20 19.13 -7.09
N GLY A 13 1.43 19.99 -7.78
CA GLY A 13 0.24 20.62 -7.22
C GLY A 13 -0.79 19.61 -6.68
N HIS A 14 -1.68 20.10 -5.83
CA HIS A 14 -2.79 19.33 -5.31
C HIS A 14 -4.12 20.01 -5.65
N GLY A 15 -4.82 19.42 -6.63
CA GLY A 15 -5.98 20.05 -7.25
C GLY A 15 -5.60 21.38 -7.90
N ARG A 16 -6.15 22.48 -7.39
CA ARG A 16 -5.86 23.85 -7.85
C ARG A 16 -4.82 24.59 -7.00
N ARG A 17 -4.22 23.91 -6.03
CA ARG A 17 -3.30 24.51 -5.06
C ARG A 17 -1.86 24.17 -5.42
N GLU A 18 -0.99 25.17 -5.29
CA GLU A 18 0.46 25.01 -5.36
C GLU A 18 0.97 24.42 -4.04
N VAL A 19 1.99 23.56 -4.12
CA VAL A 19 2.64 22.94 -2.96
C VAL A 19 4.10 23.38 -2.94
N MET A 20 4.47 24.16 -1.93
CA MET A 20 5.83 24.68 -1.73
C MET A 20 6.34 24.35 -0.33
N ALA A 21 7.59 23.89 -0.23
CA ALA A 21 8.31 23.87 1.03
C ALA A 21 9.12 25.16 1.20
N GLY A 22 9.01 25.77 2.40
CA GLY A 22 9.76 26.94 2.82
C GLY A 22 10.29 26.75 4.26
N PHE A 23 11.35 27.48 4.59
CA PHE A 23 12.05 27.39 5.88
C PHE A 23 11.81 28.61 6.77
N ASP A 24 10.68 29.30 6.58
CA ASP A 24 10.31 30.54 7.28
C ASP A 24 9.56 30.31 8.61
N GLY A 25 9.36 29.04 9.00
CA GLY A 25 8.79 28.68 10.30
C GLY A 25 7.26 28.78 10.38
N GLY A 26 6.55 28.73 9.24
CA GLY A 26 5.08 28.65 9.18
C GLY A 26 4.48 27.39 9.81
N ARG A 27 3.69 26.61 9.05
CA ARG A 27 3.26 25.28 9.52
C ARG A 27 4.41 24.29 9.34
N ILE A 28 5.02 23.88 10.45
CA ILE A 28 6.16 22.96 10.49
C ILE A 28 5.63 21.53 10.61
N THR A 29 6.24 20.60 9.88
CA THR A 29 6.03 19.15 10.03
C THR A 29 7.38 18.42 9.95
N SER A 30 7.50 17.33 10.70
CA SER A 30 8.64 16.40 10.61
C SER A 30 8.53 15.43 9.44
N ASP A 31 7.34 15.34 8.83
CA ASP A 31 6.98 14.24 7.94
C ASP A 31 6.97 14.67 6.47
N ALA A 32 7.74 15.70 6.11
CA ALA A 32 7.80 16.26 4.75
C ALA A 32 8.16 15.21 3.67
N GLY A 33 8.86 14.14 4.05
CA GLY A 33 9.13 12.99 3.17
C GLY A 33 7.87 12.28 2.65
N ALA A 34 6.73 12.44 3.32
CA ALA A 34 5.45 11.90 2.89
C ALA A 34 5.00 12.40 1.51
N LEU A 35 5.47 13.57 1.08
CA LEU A 35 5.20 14.07 -0.28
C LEU A 35 5.84 13.20 -1.36
N LEU A 36 7.02 12.63 -1.11
CA LEU A 36 7.64 11.69 -2.05
C LEU A 36 6.84 10.38 -2.13
N LEU A 37 6.35 9.89 -0.99
CA LEU A 37 5.47 8.71 -0.94
C LEU A 37 4.16 8.96 -1.69
N ARG A 38 3.60 10.18 -1.58
CA ARG A 38 2.45 10.60 -2.38
C ARG A 38 2.75 10.50 -3.88
N GLU A 39 3.88 11.02 -4.35
CA GLU A 39 4.21 10.96 -5.79
C GLU A 39 4.34 9.51 -6.29
N VAL A 40 4.92 8.63 -5.47
CA VAL A 40 4.99 7.19 -5.74
C VAL A 40 3.59 6.59 -5.84
N GLU A 41 2.72 6.84 -4.85
CA GLU A 41 1.34 6.35 -4.87
C GLU A 41 0.52 6.92 -6.05
N CYS A 42 0.66 8.21 -6.37
CA CYS A 42 -0.02 8.83 -7.51
C CYS A 42 0.43 8.20 -8.84
N ARG A 43 1.72 7.86 -8.96
CA ARG A 43 2.27 7.23 -10.15
C ARG A 43 1.84 5.78 -10.32
N PHE A 44 1.86 4.99 -9.24
CA PHE A 44 1.65 3.55 -9.32
C PHE A 44 0.22 3.12 -9.02
N GLY A 45 -0.52 3.90 -8.23
CA GLY A 45 -1.92 3.67 -7.86
C GLY A 45 -2.14 2.41 -7.03
N VAL A 46 -1.17 2.06 -6.17
CA VAL A 46 -1.17 0.79 -5.42
C VAL A 46 -2.34 0.75 -4.45
N VAL A 47 -2.56 1.83 -3.69
CA VAL A 47 -3.64 1.88 -2.71
C VAL A 47 -5.00 1.84 -3.39
N ARG A 48 -5.15 2.55 -4.52
CA ARG A 48 -6.39 2.52 -5.30
C ARG A 48 -6.72 1.10 -5.78
N GLU A 49 -5.73 0.36 -6.27
CA GLU A 49 -5.91 -1.02 -6.72
C GLU A 49 -6.30 -1.93 -5.55
N PHE A 50 -5.65 -1.77 -4.40
CA PHE A 50 -5.98 -2.52 -3.19
C PHE A 50 -7.38 -2.21 -2.67
N ALA A 51 -7.83 -0.94 -2.75
CA ALA A 51 -9.15 -0.53 -2.30
C ALA A 51 -10.29 -1.24 -3.04
N LEU A 52 -10.04 -1.69 -4.29
CA LEU A 52 -11.02 -2.47 -5.06
C LEU A 52 -11.28 -3.85 -4.46
N ALA A 53 -10.35 -4.39 -3.68
CA ALA A 53 -10.51 -5.65 -2.98
C ALA A 53 -11.38 -5.54 -1.72
N PHE A 54 -11.93 -4.36 -1.42
CA PHE A 54 -12.78 -4.14 -0.27
C PHE A 54 -14.23 -3.90 -0.67
N THR A 55 -15.14 -4.49 0.09
CA THR A 55 -16.56 -4.17 0.06
C THR A 55 -16.92 -3.31 1.27
N ASP A 56 -17.49 -2.15 1.03
CA ASP A 56 -17.90 -1.22 2.07
C ASP A 56 -19.41 -1.26 2.30
N TYR A 57 -19.83 -1.91 3.38
CA TYR A 57 -21.23 -2.02 3.79
C TYR A 57 -21.68 -0.88 4.72
N ARG A 58 -20.83 0.13 4.96
CA ARG A 58 -21.24 1.31 5.74
C ARG A 58 -22.35 2.07 5.01
N ASP A 59 -23.17 2.78 5.77
CA ASP A 59 -24.20 3.66 5.23
C ASP A 59 -23.56 4.80 4.40
N PRO A 60 -23.76 4.85 3.06
CA PRO A 60 -23.06 5.79 2.19
C PRO A 60 -23.24 7.26 2.60
N ASP A 61 -24.41 7.61 3.14
CA ASP A 61 -24.71 8.99 3.57
C ASP A 61 -23.91 9.41 4.81
N ARG A 62 -23.30 8.45 5.51
CA ARG A 62 -22.48 8.66 6.72
C ARG A 62 -20.98 8.46 6.48
N ILE A 63 -20.56 8.10 5.27
CA ILE A 63 -19.13 7.88 4.95
C ILE A 63 -18.46 9.22 4.69
N GLU A 64 -17.62 9.69 5.61
CA GLU A 64 -16.73 10.84 5.41
C GLU A 64 -15.35 10.49 4.83
N PHE A 65 -14.96 9.22 4.93
CA PHE A 65 -13.70 8.69 4.43
C PHE A 65 -13.97 7.39 3.69
N SER A 66 -13.71 7.40 2.38
CA SER A 66 -13.74 6.20 1.53
C SER A 66 -12.71 5.16 2.00
N VAL A 67 -12.89 3.92 1.59
CA VAL A 67 -11.93 2.85 1.92
C VAL A 67 -10.53 3.18 1.36
N GLU A 68 -10.46 3.73 0.15
CA GLU A 68 -9.20 4.17 -0.45
C GLU A 68 -8.48 5.22 0.42
N GLU A 69 -9.21 6.23 0.94
CA GLU A 69 -8.62 7.24 1.82
C GLU A 69 -8.14 6.66 3.16
N LEU A 70 -8.90 5.73 3.74
CA LEU A 70 -8.51 5.07 4.99
C LEU A 70 -7.26 4.19 4.79
N LEU A 71 -7.22 3.42 3.70
CA LEU A 71 -6.06 2.61 3.33
C LEU A 71 -4.85 3.49 3.07
N ARG A 72 -5.02 4.58 2.31
CA ARG A 72 -3.92 5.51 2.00
C ARG A 72 -3.35 6.10 3.27
N GLN A 73 -4.20 6.56 4.17
CA GLN A 73 -3.76 7.09 5.46
C GLN A 73 -2.97 6.06 6.28
N ARG A 74 -3.36 4.77 6.26
CA ARG A 74 -2.61 3.73 6.96
C ARG A 74 -1.32 3.34 6.29
N VAL A 75 -1.30 3.18 4.97
CA VAL A 75 -0.07 2.88 4.22
C VAL A 75 0.95 4.01 4.40
N MET A 76 0.51 5.28 4.35
CA MET A 76 1.39 6.42 4.59
C MET A 76 1.89 6.45 6.05
N GLY A 77 1.00 6.21 7.03
CA GLY A 77 1.39 6.12 8.44
C GLY A 77 2.47 5.05 8.69
N LEU A 78 2.26 3.84 8.18
CA LEU A 78 3.22 2.73 8.28
C LEU A 78 4.55 3.08 7.62
N ALA A 79 4.53 3.68 6.42
CA ALA A 79 5.75 4.07 5.71
C ALA A 79 6.55 5.18 6.43
N LEU A 80 5.88 5.99 7.26
CA LEU A 80 6.49 7.01 8.11
C LEU A 80 6.90 6.48 9.50
N GLY A 81 6.63 5.20 9.80
CA GLY A 81 6.96 4.57 11.08
C GLY A 81 5.88 4.70 12.17
N TYR A 82 4.66 5.13 11.82
CA TYR A 82 3.51 5.21 12.72
C TYR A 82 2.68 3.92 12.66
N GLU A 83 3.19 2.89 13.31
CA GLU A 83 2.58 1.56 13.33
C GLU A 83 1.31 1.52 14.17
N ASP A 84 1.27 2.25 15.28
CA ASP A 84 0.14 2.21 16.20
C ASP A 84 -1.02 3.09 15.73
N LEU A 85 -2.23 2.53 15.79
CA LEU A 85 -3.43 3.29 15.44
C LEU A 85 -3.69 4.49 16.36
N ASN A 86 -3.14 4.51 17.59
CA ASN A 86 -3.30 5.65 18.49
C ASN A 86 -2.50 6.89 18.02
N ASP A 87 -1.42 6.73 17.25
CA ASP A 87 -0.68 7.84 16.63
C ASP A 87 -1.60 8.70 15.76
N HIS A 88 -2.62 8.07 15.16
CA HIS A 88 -3.61 8.73 14.33
C HIS A 88 -4.56 9.67 15.10
N ASP A 89 -4.57 9.66 16.44
CA ASP A 89 -5.26 10.71 17.21
C ASP A 89 -4.53 12.06 17.12
N GLN A 90 -3.20 12.04 16.97
CA GLN A 90 -2.37 13.22 16.72
C GLN A 90 -2.26 13.49 15.22
N LEU A 91 -1.90 12.48 14.42
CA LEU A 91 -1.67 12.63 12.98
C LEU A 91 -2.91 13.11 12.23
N ARG A 92 -4.12 12.87 12.76
CA ARG A 92 -5.35 13.34 12.09
C ARG A 92 -5.44 14.86 11.93
N ASN A 93 -4.60 15.60 12.66
CA ASN A 93 -4.52 17.06 12.62
C ASN A 93 -3.41 17.56 11.68
N ASP A 94 -2.56 16.69 11.13
CA ASP A 94 -1.45 17.09 10.27
C ASP A 94 -1.96 17.39 8.83
N PRO A 95 -1.88 18.64 8.37
CA PRO A 95 -2.33 19.03 7.03
C PRO A 95 -1.39 18.52 5.92
N LEU A 96 -0.10 18.30 6.19
CA LEU A 96 0.81 17.70 5.22
C LEU A 96 0.54 16.21 5.06
N LEU A 97 0.24 15.49 6.15
CA LEU A 97 -0.22 14.11 6.01
C LEU A 97 -1.56 14.05 5.26
N ALA A 98 -2.48 14.99 5.51
CA ALA A 98 -3.74 15.07 4.76
C ALA A 98 -3.49 15.27 3.26
N LEU A 99 -2.57 16.17 2.92
CA LEU A 99 -2.11 16.41 1.56
C LEU A 99 -1.49 15.14 0.93
N ALA A 100 -0.61 14.45 1.66
CA ALA A 100 0.01 13.20 1.21
C ALA A 100 -1.03 12.09 0.99
N CYS A 101 -2.09 12.07 1.80
CA CYS A 101 -3.24 11.18 1.64
C CYS A 101 -4.22 11.64 0.54
N GLY A 102 -3.91 12.71 -0.19
CA GLY A 102 -4.72 13.19 -1.31
C GLY A 102 -6.03 13.86 -0.91
N ARG A 103 -6.14 14.41 0.31
CA ARG A 103 -7.36 15.08 0.80
C ARG A 103 -7.49 16.49 0.25
N ASP A 104 -8.63 16.81 -0.36
CA ASP A 104 -8.93 18.19 -0.81
C ASP A 104 -9.05 19.17 0.37
N ASP A 105 -9.71 18.74 1.45
CA ASP A 105 -9.84 19.52 2.70
C ASP A 105 -8.69 19.20 3.66
N ILE A 106 -7.48 19.69 3.35
CA ILE A 106 -6.28 19.50 4.16
C ILE A 106 -6.35 20.16 5.55
N THR A 107 -7.36 20.99 5.83
CA THR A 107 -7.53 21.64 7.15
C THR A 107 -8.66 21.03 7.97
N GLY A 108 -9.47 20.16 7.37
CA GLY A 108 -10.62 19.55 8.01
C GLY A 108 -11.74 20.55 8.34
N GLN A 109 -11.77 21.74 7.75
CA GLN A 109 -12.79 22.75 8.09
C GLN A 109 -14.15 22.45 7.44
N GLN A 110 -14.17 21.60 6.41
CA GLN A 110 -15.34 21.21 5.64
C GLN A 110 -15.94 19.87 6.13
N ARG A 111 -15.42 19.30 7.23
CA ARG A 111 -15.98 18.10 7.87
C ARG A 111 -17.47 18.28 8.18
N ARG A 112 -18.26 17.22 7.95
CA ARG A 112 -19.73 17.23 8.13
C ARG A 112 -20.10 17.40 9.60
N GLN A 113 -19.46 16.64 10.48
CA GLN A 113 -19.64 16.74 11.92
C GLN A 113 -18.90 17.99 12.43
N PRO A 114 -19.58 18.96 13.10
CA PRO A 114 -18.92 20.15 13.63
C PRO A 114 -17.77 19.86 14.60
N ASP A 115 -17.90 18.81 15.42
CA ASP A 115 -16.91 18.39 16.41
C ASP A 115 -15.62 17.83 15.79
N ASP A 116 -15.68 17.38 14.53
CA ASP A 116 -14.54 16.86 13.79
C ASP A 116 -13.83 17.96 12.98
N ARG A 117 -14.35 19.20 12.96
CA ARG A 117 -13.71 20.28 12.21
C ARG A 117 -12.32 20.59 12.75
N GLY A 118 -11.38 20.80 11.84
CA GLY A 118 -9.95 20.91 12.17
C GLY A 118 -9.20 19.59 12.11
N GLN A 119 -9.88 18.47 11.87
CA GLN A 119 -9.29 17.13 11.74
C GLN A 119 -9.48 16.63 10.30
N PRO A 120 -8.54 16.95 9.38
CA PRO A 120 -8.66 16.59 7.96
C PRO A 120 -8.68 15.08 7.68
N LEU A 121 -8.18 14.28 8.62
CA LEU A 121 -7.92 12.85 8.48
C LEU A 121 -8.73 12.01 9.49
N ALA A 122 -8.76 10.70 9.28
CA ALA A 122 -9.46 9.78 10.17
C ALA A 122 -8.67 9.56 11.47
N GLY A 123 -9.36 9.53 12.61
CA GLY A 123 -8.78 9.16 13.90
C GLY A 123 -8.73 7.64 14.12
N LYS A 124 -8.13 7.21 15.24
CA LYS A 124 -7.90 5.78 15.54
C LYS A 124 -9.16 4.94 15.46
N SER A 125 -10.30 5.46 15.92
CA SER A 125 -11.56 4.69 16.00
C SER A 125 -12.12 4.35 14.62
N THR A 126 -11.91 5.22 13.65
CA THR A 126 -12.35 5.01 12.26
C THR A 126 -11.44 3.98 11.58
N LEU A 127 -10.13 4.09 11.78
CA LEU A 127 -9.13 3.16 11.24
C LEU A 127 -9.25 1.77 11.86
N ASN A 128 -9.57 1.68 13.16
CA ASN A 128 -9.89 0.40 13.81
C ASN A 128 -11.08 -0.34 13.17
N ARG A 129 -12.04 0.38 12.55
CA ARG A 129 -13.15 -0.26 11.83
C ARG A 129 -12.73 -0.83 10.48
N LEU A 130 -11.61 -0.38 9.93
CA LEU A 130 -10.98 -0.98 8.75
C LEU A 130 -10.18 -2.21 9.18
N GLU A 131 -9.23 -2.06 10.11
CA GLU A 131 -8.25 -3.11 10.42
C GLU A 131 -8.81 -4.27 11.24
N LEU A 132 -9.78 -4.03 12.12
CA LEU A 132 -10.28 -5.06 13.02
C LEU A 132 -11.49 -5.82 12.47
N THR A 133 -11.90 -5.59 11.22
CA THR A 133 -13.04 -6.31 10.63
C THR A 133 -12.77 -7.82 10.64
N PRO A 134 -13.61 -8.63 11.32
CA PRO A 134 -13.37 -10.06 11.42
C PRO A 134 -13.62 -10.75 10.07
N VAL A 135 -12.93 -11.87 9.87
CA VAL A 135 -13.22 -12.79 8.77
C VAL A 135 -14.70 -13.22 8.84
N GLY A 136 -15.38 -13.19 7.69
CA GLY A 136 -16.80 -13.53 7.60
C GLY A 136 -17.77 -12.37 7.91
N ALA A 137 -17.26 -11.17 8.21
CA ALA A 137 -18.10 -9.98 8.27
C ALA A 137 -18.80 -9.73 6.92
N ASN A 138 -19.99 -9.13 7.00
CA ASN A 138 -20.89 -8.89 5.86
C ASN A 138 -21.80 -7.69 6.15
N ASP A 139 -22.78 -7.46 5.28
CA ASP A 139 -23.79 -6.40 5.39
C ASP A 139 -24.60 -6.43 6.71
N GLN A 140 -24.81 -7.61 7.28
CA GLN A 140 -25.51 -7.82 8.55
C GLN A 140 -24.65 -7.54 9.79
N SER A 141 -23.34 -7.31 9.62
CA SER A 141 -22.43 -7.05 10.73
C SER A 141 -22.70 -5.70 11.38
N ARG A 142 -22.82 -5.64 12.72
CA ARG A 142 -23.25 -4.41 13.42
C ARG A 142 -22.29 -3.23 13.30
N TYR A 143 -20.99 -3.47 13.47
CA TYR A 143 -20.00 -2.41 13.68
C TYR A 143 -18.89 -2.34 12.62
N LYS A 144 -18.39 -3.48 12.18
CA LYS A 144 -17.22 -3.59 11.30
C LYS A 144 -17.71 -4.06 9.94
N LYS A 145 -17.80 -3.11 9.03
CA LYS A 145 -18.56 -3.19 7.77
C LYS A 145 -17.68 -3.00 6.53
N ILE A 146 -16.37 -2.84 6.70
CA ILE A 146 -15.42 -2.75 5.60
C ILE A 146 -14.73 -4.10 5.49
N VAL A 147 -15.09 -4.89 4.48
CA VAL A 147 -14.70 -6.30 4.37
C VAL A 147 -13.69 -6.46 3.24
N ALA A 148 -12.52 -7.01 3.55
CA ALA A 148 -11.48 -7.31 2.56
C ALA A 148 -11.70 -8.70 1.94
N SER A 149 -11.51 -8.80 0.63
CA SER A 149 -11.31 -10.08 -0.07
C SER A 149 -9.81 -10.36 -0.13
N ILE A 150 -9.36 -11.33 0.67
CA ILE A 150 -7.94 -11.72 0.72
C ILE A 150 -7.46 -12.23 -0.64
N ASP A 151 -8.29 -13.01 -1.34
CA ASP A 151 -7.97 -13.50 -2.68
C ASP A 151 -7.77 -12.35 -3.67
N GLN A 152 -8.64 -11.33 -3.64
CA GLN A 152 -8.49 -10.17 -4.52
C GLN A 152 -7.25 -9.35 -4.16
N LEU A 153 -6.95 -9.13 -2.88
CA LEU A 153 -5.72 -8.45 -2.44
C LEU A 153 -4.46 -9.17 -2.96
N GLN A 154 -4.43 -10.50 -2.84
CA GLN A 154 -3.32 -11.31 -3.33
C GLN A 154 -3.21 -11.29 -4.86
N ARG A 155 -4.34 -11.19 -5.58
CA ARG A 155 -4.34 -11.02 -7.04
C ARG A 155 -3.85 -9.64 -7.46
N SER A 156 -4.23 -8.58 -6.74
CA SER A 156 -3.81 -7.20 -7.02
C SER A 156 -2.28 -7.02 -6.99
N LEU A 157 -1.55 -7.76 -6.14
CA LEU A 157 -0.08 -7.73 -6.16
C LEU A 157 0.50 -8.22 -7.49
N VAL A 158 -0.06 -9.30 -8.03
CA VAL A 158 0.38 -9.88 -9.31
C VAL A 158 -0.07 -9.01 -10.48
N ASP A 159 -1.30 -8.48 -10.44
CA ASP A 159 -1.83 -7.57 -11.47
C ASP A 159 -1.01 -6.28 -11.56
N LEU A 160 -0.66 -5.70 -10.40
CA LEU A 160 0.24 -4.55 -10.31
C LEU A 160 1.61 -4.88 -10.93
N PHE A 161 2.20 -6.03 -10.59
CA PHE A 161 3.48 -6.46 -11.16
C PHE A 161 3.40 -6.59 -12.69
N VAL A 162 2.40 -7.30 -13.21
CA VAL A 162 2.19 -7.49 -14.65
C VAL A 162 2.04 -6.15 -15.37
N ARG A 163 1.24 -5.25 -14.81
CA ARG A 163 1.02 -3.90 -15.33
C ARG A 163 2.33 -3.12 -15.39
N MET A 164 3.12 -3.13 -14.31
CA MET A 164 4.39 -2.41 -14.23
C MET A 164 5.42 -2.96 -15.21
N GLN A 165 5.56 -4.28 -15.29
CA GLN A 165 6.49 -4.92 -16.21
C GLN A 165 6.14 -4.61 -17.67
N SER A 166 4.85 -4.67 -18.02
CA SER A 166 4.36 -4.35 -19.36
C SER A 166 4.66 -2.89 -19.73
N GLN A 167 4.48 -1.95 -18.80
CA GLN A 167 4.80 -0.53 -19.02
C GLN A 167 6.30 -0.27 -19.20
N GLN A 168 7.15 -0.95 -18.41
CA GLN A 168 8.60 -0.84 -18.54
C GLN A 168 9.08 -1.34 -19.92
N GLN A 169 8.55 -2.46 -20.39
CA GLN A 169 8.86 -3.01 -21.71
C GLN A 169 8.41 -2.07 -22.83
N MET A 170 7.21 -1.49 -22.75
CA MET A 170 6.76 -0.48 -23.72
C MET A 170 7.68 0.73 -23.75
N SER A 171 8.10 1.23 -22.58
CA SER A 171 8.96 2.42 -22.48
C SER A 171 10.33 2.15 -23.11
N ALA A 172 10.91 0.98 -22.87
CA ALA A 172 12.18 0.56 -23.46
C ALA A 172 12.07 0.38 -24.99
N GLN A 173 10.99 -0.25 -25.47
CA GLN A 173 10.73 -0.42 -26.90
C GLN A 173 10.54 0.91 -27.61
N GLN A 174 9.76 1.85 -27.05
CA GLN A 174 9.54 3.17 -27.64
C GLN A 174 10.85 3.96 -27.80
N GLN A 175 11.75 3.89 -26.82
CA GLN A 175 13.06 4.53 -26.91
C GLN A 175 13.92 3.93 -28.04
N MET A 176 13.92 2.60 -28.21
CA MET A 176 14.63 1.93 -29.30
C MET A 176 13.99 2.19 -30.68
N SER A 177 12.66 2.13 -30.79
CA SER A 177 11.94 2.37 -32.04
C SER A 177 12.06 3.83 -32.51
N ALA A 178 12.10 4.80 -31.58
CA ALA A 178 12.35 6.20 -31.90
C ALA A 178 13.74 6.43 -32.52
N GLN A 179 14.74 5.65 -32.10
CA GLN A 179 16.09 5.68 -32.69
C GLN A 179 16.15 5.00 -34.07
N GLN A 180 15.24 4.05 -34.34
CA GLN A 180 15.29 3.19 -35.54
C GLN A 180 14.16 3.43 -36.55
N GLN A 181 13.28 4.42 -36.34
CA GLN A 181 12.11 4.73 -37.20
C GLN A 181 11.25 3.50 -37.55
N MET A 182 11.04 2.61 -36.58
CA MET A 182 10.18 1.43 -36.75
C MET A 182 8.80 1.65 -36.11
N PRO A 183 7.73 1.02 -36.63
CA PRO A 183 6.39 1.12 -36.04
C PRO A 183 6.37 0.51 -34.64
N ALA A 184 5.61 1.14 -33.74
CA ALA A 184 5.41 0.65 -32.37
C ALA A 184 4.80 -0.76 -32.38
N GLN A 185 5.47 -1.71 -31.74
CA GLN A 185 4.98 -3.07 -31.53
C GLN A 185 4.35 -3.20 -30.14
N GLN A 186 3.55 -4.25 -29.93
CA GLN A 186 3.07 -4.59 -28.60
C GLN A 186 4.25 -4.90 -27.65
N PRO A 187 4.11 -4.60 -26.34
CA PRO A 187 5.12 -4.98 -25.37
C PRO A 187 5.37 -6.48 -25.45
N ALA A 188 6.63 -6.85 -25.69
CA ALA A 188 7.02 -8.25 -25.80
C ALA A 188 7.07 -8.85 -24.39
N ALA A 189 6.45 -10.02 -24.21
CA ALA A 189 6.49 -10.76 -22.95
C ALA A 189 7.95 -10.93 -22.46
N PRO A 190 8.19 -10.92 -21.13
CA PRO A 190 9.51 -11.27 -20.61
C PRO A 190 9.87 -12.70 -21.01
N GLU A 191 11.14 -12.95 -21.31
CA GLU A 191 11.62 -14.30 -21.64
C GLU A 191 11.60 -15.21 -20.41
N GLU A 192 11.95 -14.65 -19.26
CA GLU A 192 12.13 -15.37 -18.01
C GLU A 192 11.69 -14.53 -16.81
N LEU A 193 11.04 -15.19 -15.84
CA LEU A 193 10.74 -14.66 -14.51
C LEU A 193 11.34 -15.59 -13.46
N VAL A 194 12.00 -15.00 -12.47
CA VAL A 194 12.56 -15.74 -11.33
C VAL A 194 11.73 -15.40 -10.11
N LEU A 195 11.10 -16.42 -9.53
CA LEU A 195 10.30 -16.30 -8.31
C LEU A 195 11.15 -16.76 -7.13
N ASP A 196 11.37 -15.83 -6.20
CA ASP A 196 12.08 -16.05 -4.94
C ASP A 196 11.07 -16.26 -3.82
N LEU A 197 11.25 -17.33 -3.06
CA LEU A 197 10.36 -17.72 -1.97
C LEU A 197 11.13 -17.71 -0.67
N ASP A 198 10.65 -16.92 0.27
CA ASP A 198 11.29 -16.77 1.56
C ASP A 198 10.25 -16.87 2.67
N ALA A 199 10.66 -17.53 3.76
CA ALA A 199 9.97 -17.48 5.04
C ALA A 199 10.94 -16.89 6.07
N THR A 200 10.55 -15.79 6.69
CA THR A 200 11.33 -15.11 7.74
C THR A 200 10.45 -14.76 8.92
N ASP A 201 11.04 -14.59 10.10
CA ASP A 201 10.29 -14.20 11.28
C ASP A 201 9.72 -12.78 11.18
N ASP A 202 8.52 -12.63 11.73
CA ASP A 202 7.91 -11.34 12.04
C ASP A 202 7.63 -11.31 13.56
N PRO A 203 8.51 -10.68 14.37
CA PRO A 203 8.43 -10.70 15.82
C PRO A 203 7.09 -10.16 16.33
N VAL A 204 6.48 -10.87 17.28
CA VAL A 204 5.20 -10.42 17.87
C VAL A 204 5.41 -9.52 19.07
N HIS A 205 4.42 -8.65 19.30
CA HIS A 205 4.30 -7.85 20.52
C HIS A 205 3.15 -8.37 21.40
N GLY A 206 3.43 -8.61 22.69
CA GLY A 206 2.41 -9.03 23.66
C GLY A 206 1.80 -10.40 23.37
N ASP A 207 0.46 -10.45 23.39
CA ASP A 207 -0.34 -11.68 23.30
C ASP A 207 -1.14 -11.77 22.00
N GLN A 208 -0.54 -11.37 20.87
CA GLN A 208 -1.17 -11.47 19.56
C GLN A 208 -1.61 -12.92 19.24
N LEU A 209 -2.79 -13.05 18.65
CA LEU A 209 -3.38 -14.34 18.26
C LEU A 209 -2.50 -15.03 17.21
N GLY A 210 -2.21 -16.31 17.40
CA GLY A 210 -1.38 -17.09 16.47
C GLY A 210 0.13 -16.95 16.73
N LYS A 211 0.55 -16.25 17.80
CA LYS A 211 1.95 -16.22 18.20
C LYS A 211 2.49 -17.61 18.53
N PHE A 212 3.74 -17.87 18.16
CA PHE A 212 4.44 -19.10 18.51
C PHE A 212 5.93 -18.85 18.73
N PHE A 213 6.58 -19.62 19.60
CA PHE A 213 8.02 -19.53 19.83
C PHE A 213 8.78 -20.35 18.80
N HIS A 214 9.53 -19.69 17.91
CA HIS A 214 10.27 -20.38 16.85
C HIS A 214 11.72 -20.66 17.27
N GLY A 215 12.12 -21.93 17.31
CA GLY A 215 13.42 -22.34 17.85
C GLY A 215 14.64 -21.82 17.07
N TYR A 216 14.53 -21.65 15.75
CA TYR A 216 15.60 -21.09 14.91
C TYR A 216 15.82 -19.59 15.17
N TYR A 217 14.75 -18.79 15.16
CA TYR A 217 14.79 -17.34 15.38
C TYR A 217 14.88 -16.94 16.86
N LYS A 218 14.61 -17.89 17.77
CA LYS A 218 14.66 -17.72 19.23
C LYS A 218 13.77 -16.57 19.74
N SER A 219 12.67 -16.33 19.06
CA SER A 219 11.69 -15.27 19.34
C SER A 219 10.28 -15.84 19.27
N TYR A 220 9.32 -15.13 19.89
CA TYR A 220 7.92 -15.32 19.53
C TYR A 220 7.66 -14.52 18.27
N CYS A 221 7.16 -15.17 17.23
CA CYS A 221 6.98 -14.56 15.92
C CYS A 221 5.80 -15.20 15.16
N PHE A 222 5.43 -14.53 14.07
CA PHE A 222 4.81 -15.16 12.91
C PHE A 222 5.91 -15.62 11.94
N LEU A 223 5.54 -16.49 10.99
CA LEU A 223 6.43 -16.95 9.92
C LEU A 223 5.80 -16.64 8.54
N PRO A 224 5.70 -15.35 8.14
CA PRO A 224 5.14 -15.00 6.85
C PRO A 224 5.80 -15.74 5.67
N LEU A 225 5.00 -16.07 4.65
CA LEU A 225 5.50 -16.50 3.34
C LEU A 225 5.53 -15.30 2.41
N TYR A 226 6.71 -15.01 1.88
CA TYR A 226 6.91 -14.02 0.84
C TYR A 226 7.25 -14.70 -0.48
N ILE A 227 6.70 -14.16 -1.57
CA ILE A 227 7.09 -14.55 -2.94
C ILE A 227 7.38 -13.27 -3.71
N PHE A 228 8.58 -13.16 -4.25
CA PHE A 228 9.04 -11.99 -5.00
C PHE A 228 9.41 -12.37 -6.44
N CYS A 229 9.32 -11.40 -7.34
CA CYS A 229 10.02 -11.41 -8.62
C CYS A 229 10.96 -10.20 -8.68
N GLY A 230 12.25 -10.42 -8.45
CA GLY A 230 13.19 -9.33 -8.22
C GLY A 230 12.81 -8.54 -6.96
N HIS A 231 12.53 -7.24 -7.09
CA HIS A 231 12.11 -6.39 -5.98
C HIS A 231 10.59 -6.31 -5.81
N TRP A 232 9.81 -6.99 -6.66
CA TRP A 232 8.35 -6.89 -6.66
C TRP A 232 7.72 -7.99 -5.82
N PRO A 233 6.94 -7.64 -4.78
CA PRO A 233 6.19 -8.63 -4.02
C PRO A 233 5.01 -9.15 -4.86
N LEU A 234 4.92 -10.46 -5.02
CA LEU A 234 3.78 -11.18 -5.59
C LEU A 234 2.92 -11.85 -4.51
N LEU A 235 3.48 -12.02 -3.31
CA LEU A 235 2.78 -12.48 -2.12
C LEU A 235 3.45 -11.92 -0.85
N ALA A 236 2.63 -11.50 0.09
CA ALA A 236 3.00 -11.33 1.50
C ALA A 236 1.88 -11.94 2.35
N GLN A 237 2.08 -13.15 2.85
CA GLN A 237 1.07 -13.90 3.60
C GLN A 237 1.54 -14.15 5.02
N LEU A 238 0.91 -13.50 6.00
CA LEU A 238 1.17 -13.76 7.42
C LEU A 238 0.69 -15.16 7.79
N ARG A 239 1.51 -15.92 8.52
CA ARG A 239 1.20 -17.27 9.00
C ARG A 239 1.70 -17.45 10.43
N PRO A 240 1.06 -18.31 11.25
CA PRO A 240 1.64 -18.77 12.50
C PRO A 240 3.04 -19.37 12.31
N ALA A 241 3.88 -19.33 13.35
CA ALA A 241 5.24 -19.87 13.29
C ALA A 241 5.37 -21.33 13.75
N ASP A 242 4.26 -22.03 14.01
CA ASP A 242 4.22 -23.46 14.41
C ASP A 242 4.14 -24.43 13.22
N ILE A 243 4.44 -23.94 12.02
CA ILE A 243 4.34 -24.67 10.75
C ILE A 243 5.70 -24.74 10.04
N ASP A 244 5.81 -25.64 9.07
CA ASP A 244 6.98 -25.71 8.17
C ASP A 244 7.10 -24.43 7.33
N GLY A 245 8.34 -23.95 7.10
CA GLY A 245 8.60 -22.73 6.33
C GLY A 245 7.98 -22.76 4.93
N ALA A 246 7.96 -23.94 4.28
CA ALA A 246 7.40 -24.14 2.95
C ALA A 246 5.88 -24.46 2.93
N ALA A 247 5.21 -24.46 4.09
CA ALA A 247 3.78 -24.76 4.17
C ALA A 247 2.95 -23.76 3.34
N GLY A 248 2.13 -24.28 2.40
CA GLY A 248 1.28 -23.47 1.52
C GLY A 248 1.98 -22.95 0.25
N THR A 249 3.30 -23.16 0.11
CA THR A 249 4.07 -22.67 -1.05
C THR A 249 3.55 -23.15 -2.39
N VAL A 250 3.23 -24.44 -2.53
CA VAL A 250 2.77 -25.01 -3.81
C VAL A 250 1.44 -24.40 -4.26
N GLU A 251 0.50 -24.21 -3.32
CA GLU A 251 -0.81 -23.59 -3.61
C GLU A 251 -0.64 -22.15 -4.08
N GLN A 252 0.19 -21.36 -3.37
CA GLN A 252 0.46 -19.98 -3.75
C GLN A 252 1.20 -19.85 -5.07
N LEU A 253 2.17 -20.74 -5.34
CA LEU A 253 2.85 -20.81 -6.62
C LEU A 253 1.89 -21.15 -7.76
N GLN A 254 1.00 -22.13 -7.58
CA GLN A 254 -0.01 -22.46 -8.58
C GLN A 254 -0.88 -21.24 -8.90
N ARG A 255 -1.38 -20.52 -7.89
CA ARG A 255 -2.16 -19.29 -8.08
C ARG A 255 -1.39 -18.23 -8.85
N ILE A 256 -0.17 -17.89 -8.41
CA ILE A 256 0.64 -16.83 -9.01
C ILE A 256 1.04 -17.19 -10.44
N VAL A 257 1.52 -18.42 -10.67
CA VAL A 257 1.92 -18.89 -12.00
C VAL A 257 0.74 -18.91 -12.96
N SER A 258 -0.44 -19.37 -12.51
CA SER A 258 -1.66 -19.32 -13.32
C SER A 258 -1.99 -17.89 -13.72
N GLN A 259 -1.96 -16.94 -12.79
CA GLN A 259 -2.27 -15.53 -13.06
C GLN A 259 -1.22 -14.87 -13.99
N LEU A 260 0.08 -15.13 -13.81
CA LEU A 260 1.12 -14.66 -14.71
C LEU A 260 0.91 -15.18 -16.14
N ARG A 261 0.50 -16.45 -16.28
CA ARG A 261 0.25 -17.09 -17.58
C ARG A 261 -1.04 -16.63 -18.26
N GLU A 262 -1.96 -15.97 -17.55
CA GLU A 262 -3.08 -15.28 -18.21
C GLU A 262 -2.57 -14.16 -19.13
N THR A 263 -1.45 -13.53 -18.78
CA THR A 263 -0.82 -12.47 -19.59
C THR A 263 0.33 -12.97 -20.46
N TRP A 264 1.18 -13.86 -19.91
CA TRP A 264 2.36 -14.39 -20.61
C TRP A 264 2.34 -15.92 -20.61
N PRO A 265 1.60 -16.57 -21.54
CA PRO A 265 1.40 -18.02 -21.52
C PRO A 265 2.71 -18.84 -21.59
N GLU A 266 3.67 -18.36 -22.38
CA GLU A 266 4.92 -19.07 -22.69
C GLU A 266 6.13 -18.58 -21.88
N VAL A 267 5.93 -17.72 -20.87
CA VAL A 267 7.05 -17.21 -20.07
C VAL A 267 7.75 -18.34 -19.33
N ARG A 268 9.09 -18.36 -19.37
CA ARG A 268 9.87 -19.28 -18.56
C ARG A 268 9.82 -18.82 -17.11
N ILE A 269 9.42 -19.70 -16.20
CA ILE A 269 9.37 -19.40 -14.76
C ILE A 269 10.40 -20.27 -14.04
N ILE A 270 11.33 -19.63 -13.34
CA ILE A 270 12.31 -20.27 -12.46
C ILE A 270 11.87 -20.06 -11.02
N ILE A 271 11.88 -21.12 -10.23
CA ILE A 271 11.57 -21.07 -8.79
C ILE A 271 12.88 -21.18 -8.01
N ARG A 272 13.07 -20.30 -7.03
CA ARG A 272 14.20 -20.32 -6.07
C ARG A 272 13.65 -20.23 -4.66
N GLY A 273 14.17 -21.04 -3.74
CA GLY A 273 13.79 -21.10 -2.33
C GLY A 273 14.61 -22.15 -1.60
#